data_AF-A0A2I1E349-F1
#
_entry.id   AF-A0A2I1E349-F1
#
_cell.length_a   1.000
_cell.length_b   1.000
_cell.length_c   1.000
_cell.angle_alpha   90.00
_cell.angle_beta   90.00
_cell.angle_gamma   90.00
#
_symmetry.space_group_name_H-M   'P 1'
#
loop_
_entity.id
_entity.type
_entity.pdbx_description
1 polymer ?
#
loop_
_entity_poly.entity_id
_entity_poly.type
_entity_poly.pdbx_seq_one_letter_code
_entity_poly.pdbx_strand_id
1 'polypeptide(L)'
;MTVQSPDLHNNLGVSAIGHFTMHIDNGGGYRFLHKPEWVNNCYCDRCENIPVNYTFEKEFDLPTPPRGTWFDIWITIYWPCLDTGITLSCAFENVHYRGYVK
;
A
#
# COMPACT_ATOMS: atom_id res chain seq x y z
N MET A 1 -4.04 8.30 -3.47
CA MET A 1 -3.13 7.71 -4.49
C MET A 1 -3.88 6.55 -5.12
N THR A 2 -3.92 6.47 -6.44
CA THR A 2 -4.44 5.28 -7.13
C THR A 2 -3.25 4.38 -7.44
N VAL A 3 -3.30 3.14 -6.97
CA VAL A 3 -2.31 2.13 -7.34
C VAL A 3 -2.97 1.16 -8.31
N GLN A 4 -2.35 0.94 -9.46
CA GLN A 4 -2.74 -0.13 -10.35
C GLN A 4 -1.90 -1.37 -10.02
N SER A 5 -2.55 -2.52 -9.80
CA SER A 5 -1.79 -3.76 -9.78
C SER A 5 -1.27 -4.05 -11.19
N PRO A 6 -0.08 -4.64 -11.34
CA PRO A 6 0.33 -5.24 -12.59
C PRO A 6 -0.72 -6.24 -13.04
N ASP A 7 -1.14 -6.16 -14.30
CA ASP A 7 -2.03 -7.13 -14.91
C ASP A 7 -1.25 -8.43 -15.13
N LEU A 8 -1.25 -9.30 -14.13
CA LEU A 8 -0.63 -10.62 -14.20
C LEU A 8 -1.52 -11.64 -14.95
N HIS A 9 -2.54 -11.19 -15.70
CA HIS A 9 -3.48 -12.02 -16.48
C HIS A 9 -4.28 -13.07 -15.68
N ASN A 10 -4.26 -12.97 -14.35
CA ASN A 10 -4.81 -13.98 -13.44
C ASN A 10 -5.89 -13.44 -12.49
N ASN A 11 -6.38 -12.20 -12.68
CA ASN A 11 -7.31 -11.52 -11.75
C ASN A 11 -6.79 -11.42 -10.30
N LEU A 12 -5.47 -11.38 -10.12
CA LEU A 12 -4.82 -11.28 -8.81
C LEU A 12 -4.58 -9.81 -8.48
N GLY A 13 -5.66 -9.11 -8.12
CA GLY A 13 -5.59 -7.72 -7.66
C GLY A 13 -4.89 -7.57 -6.30
N VAL A 14 -4.94 -6.36 -5.74
CA VAL A 14 -4.25 -6.01 -4.49
C VAL A 14 -4.77 -6.78 -3.27
N SER A 15 -3.94 -7.60 -2.64
CA SER A 15 -4.28 -8.37 -1.43
C SER A 15 -4.06 -7.57 -0.14
N ALA A 16 -2.95 -6.82 -0.05
CA ALA A 16 -2.64 -6.03 1.13
C ALA A 16 -1.67 -4.88 0.85
N ILE A 17 -1.64 -3.90 1.76
CA ILE A 17 -0.56 -2.93 1.87
C ILE A 17 0.44 -3.45 2.92
N GLY A 18 1.63 -3.84 2.46
CA GLY A 18 2.67 -4.43 3.30
C GLY A 18 3.34 -3.43 4.23
N HIS A 19 3.95 -2.41 3.63
CA HIS A 19 4.64 -1.34 4.34
C HIS A 19 4.19 0.01 3.80
N PHE A 20 4.21 1.01 4.68
CA PHE A 20 3.93 2.38 4.30
C PHE A 20 4.89 3.30 5.03
N THR A 21 5.40 4.30 4.32
CA THR A 21 6.12 5.42 4.92
C THR A 21 5.71 6.70 4.21
N MET A 22 5.42 7.73 4.98
CA MET A 22 5.19 9.08 4.51
C MET A 22 6.17 10.02 5.20
N HIS A 23 6.76 10.93 4.45
CA HIS A 23 7.65 11.96 4.95
C HIS A 23 7.26 13.32 4.39
N ILE A 24 7.32 14.35 5.21
CA ILE A 24 7.15 15.74 4.83
C ILE A 24 8.46 16.43 5.18
N ASP A 25 9.13 17.04 4.18
CA ASP A 25 10.49 17.60 4.32
C ASP A 25 10.63 18.54 5.54
N ASN A 26 9.55 19.22 5.93
CA ASN A 26 9.50 20.17 7.05
C ASN A 26 8.44 19.82 8.13
N GLY A 27 7.81 18.63 8.07
CA GLY A 27 6.60 18.32 8.84
C GLY A 27 6.61 17.00 9.62
N GLY A 28 7.68 16.21 9.50
CA GLY A 28 7.81 14.90 10.16
C GLY A 28 7.47 13.74 9.23
N GLY A 29 7.10 12.59 9.79
CA GLY A 29 6.76 11.42 9.00
C GLY A 29 6.01 10.35 9.77
N TYR A 30 5.33 9.48 9.04
CA TYR A 30 4.55 8.36 9.55
C TYR A 30 4.98 7.08 8.85
N ARG A 31 5.03 5.96 9.58
CA ARG A 31 5.31 4.66 8.97
C ARG A 31 4.60 3.52 9.68
N PHE A 32 4.20 2.52 8.92
CA PHE A 32 3.99 1.17 9.44
C PHE A 32 4.86 0.18 8.65
N LEU A 33 5.63 -0.60 9.38
CA LEU A 33 6.60 -1.57 8.82
C LEU A 33 6.25 -3.01 9.18
N HIS A 34 5.17 -3.23 9.93
CA HIS A 34 4.75 -4.53 10.42
C HIS A 34 3.23 -4.63 10.41
N LYS A 35 2.72 -5.85 10.24
CA LYS A 35 1.30 -6.20 10.10
C LYS A 35 0.69 -5.58 8.82
N PRO A 36 0.72 -6.30 7.69
CA PRO A 36 0.12 -5.80 6.46
C PRO A 36 -1.35 -5.44 6.70
N GLU A 37 -1.77 -4.35 6.08
CA GLU A 37 -3.18 -3.96 6.08
C GLU A 37 -3.85 -4.65 4.92
N TRP A 38 -4.62 -5.68 5.24
CA TRP A 38 -5.37 -6.41 4.26
C TRP A 38 -6.49 -5.57 3.69
N VAL A 39 -6.71 -5.72 2.38
CA VAL A 39 -7.71 -4.96 1.64
C VAL A 39 -8.55 -5.92 0.81
N ASN A 40 -9.62 -5.42 0.18
CA ASN A 40 -10.47 -6.24 -0.70
C ASN A 40 -11.01 -7.53 -0.03
N ASN A 41 -11.27 -7.48 1.28
CA ASN A 41 -11.73 -8.61 2.07
C ASN A 41 -10.78 -9.84 2.04
N CYS A 42 -9.49 -9.59 1.76
CA CYS A 42 -8.45 -10.58 1.91
C CYS A 42 -8.00 -10.73 3.36
N TYR A 43 -7.46 -11.89 3.66
CA TYR A 43 -6.87 -12.31 4.92
C TYR A 43 -5.73 -13.28 4.62
N CYS A 44 -4.96 -13.67 5.65
CA CYS A 44 -3.85 -14.61 5.48
C CYS A 44 -4.26 -15.89 4.74
N ASP A 45 -5.42 -16.46 5.08
CA ASP A 45 -5.91 -17.76 4.62
C ASP A 45 -7.05 -17.65 3.59
N ARG A 46 -7.49 -16.43 3.25
CA ARG A 46 -8.64 -16.20 2.38
C ARG A 46 -8.48 -14.96 1.54
N CYS A 47 -8.38 -15.11 0.23
CA CYS A 47 -8.27 -13.98 -0.69
C CYS A 47 -8.91 -14.36 -2.02
N GLU A 48 -10.20 -14.06 -2.17
CA GLU A 48 -11.03 -14.43 -3.32
C GLU A 48 -11.65 -13.18 -3.96
N ASN A 49 -11.78 -13.16 -5.29
CA ASN A 49 -12.40 -12.06 -6.06
C ASN A 49 -11.72 -10.69 -5.87
N ILE A 50 -10.40 -10.64 -5.96
CA ILE A 50 -9.65 -9.39 -5.77
C ILE A 50 -9.81 -8.48 -7.01
N PRO A 51 -10.37 -7.27 -6.87
CA PRO A 51 -10.46 -6.34 -8.00
C PRO A 51 -9.07 -5.89 -8.44
N VAL A 52 -8.85 -5.85 -9.75
CA VAL A 52 -7.57 -5.42 -10.38
C VAL A 52 -7.25 -3.96 -10.02
N ASN A 53 -8.28 -3.12 -9.90
CA ASN A 53 -8.14 -1.74 -9.46
C ASN A 53 -8.59 -1.60 -8.00
N TYR A 54 -7.73 -1.00 -7.19
CA TYR A 54 -8.01 -0.78 -5.77
C TYR A 54 -7.66 0.65 -5.36
N THR A 55 -8.56 1.26 -4.58
CA THR A 55 -8.33 2.56 -3.93
C THR A 55 -8.20 2.34 -2.44
N PHE A 56 -7.06 2.72 -1.87
CA PHE A 56 -6.82 2.73 -0.45
C PHE A 56 -7.04 4.14 0.10
N GLU A 57 -7.98 4.27 1.04
CA GLU A 57 -8.21 5.50 1.78
C GLU A 57 -7.88 5.27 3.24
N LYS A 58 -6.96 6.07 3.76
CA LYS A 58 -6.55 6.01 5.16
C LYS A 58 -6.21 7.40 5.66
N GLU A 59 -6.72 7.71 6.83
CA GLU A 59 -6.31 8.90 7.57
C GLU A 59 -5.02 8.60 8.33
N PHE A 60 -4.07 9.52 8.23
CA PHE A 60 -2.84 9.49 9.00
C PHE A 60 -2.86 10.67 9.94
N ASP A 61 -2.47 10.45 11.20
CA ASP A 61 -2.28 11.52 12.18
C ASP A 61 -0.97 12.27 11.89
N LEU A 62 -0.94 12.90 10.71
CA LEU A 62 0.12 13.77 10.24
C LEU A 62 -0.46 15.15 9.98
N PRO A 63 0.27 16.22 10.32
CA PRO A 63 -0.15 17.56 9.91
C PRO A 63 -0.23 17.63 8.39
N THR A 64 -1.26 18.32 7.88
CA THR A 64 -1.35 18.60 6.45
C THR A 64 -0.08 19.36 6.02
N PRO A 65 0.65 18.89 4.97
CA PRO A 65 1.88 19.54 4.58
C PRO A 65 1.62 21.01 4.20
N PRO A 66 2.39 21.98 4.71
CA PRO A 66 2.17 23.38 4.40
C PRO A 66 2.47 23.68 2.92
N ARG A 67 1.82 24.73 2.37
CA ARG A 67 2.15 25.22 1.02
C ARG A 67 3.64 25.48 0.89
N GLY A 68 4.19 25.13 -0.26
CA GLY A 68 5.61 25.24 -0.54
C GLY A 68 6.44 24.03 -0.11
N THR A 69 5.82 22.96 0.38
CA THR A 69 6.52 21.79 0.94
C THR A 69 6.40 20.57 0.03
N TRP A 70 7.47 19.80 -0.05
CA TRP A 70 7.49 18.48 -0.66
C TRP A 70 7.11 17.40 0.36
N PHE A 71 6.48 16.36 -0.13
CA PHE A 71 6.24 15.15 0.64
C PHE A 71 6.51 13.91 -0.22
N ASP A 72 6.90 12.83 0.44
CA ASP A 72 7.15 11.54 -0.16
C ASP A 72 6.27 10.49 0.49
N ILE A 73 5.81 9.53 -0.31
CA ILE A 73 5.05 8.36 0.12
C ILE A 73 5.70 7.14 -0.50
N TRP A 74 6.08 6.17 0.33
CA TRP A 74 6.50 4.83 -0.07
C TRP A 74 5.47 3.82 0.38
N ILE A 75 5.07 2.95 -0.52
CA ILE A 75 4.09 1.89 -0.26
C ILE A 75 4.64 0.58 -0.83
N THR A 76 4.73 -0.45 0.00
CA THR A 76 4.90 -1.82 -0.46
C THR A 76 3.53 -2.45 -0.57
N ILE A 77 3.22 -3.06 -1.71
CA ILE A 77 1.91 -3.60 -2.00
C ILE A 77 2.05 -5.08 -2.32
N TYR A 78 1.16 -5.89 -1.79
CA TYR A 78 1.22 -7.35 -1.87
C TYR A 78 0.08 -7.90 -2.74
N TRP A 79 0.43 -8.78 -3.69
CA TRP A 79 -0.51 -9.55 -4.50
C TRP A 79 0.19 -10.68 -5.29
N PRO A 80 -0.53 -11.77 -5.60
CA PRO A 80 -1.37 -12.44 -4.62
C PRO A 80 -0.50 -12.95 -3.47
N CYS A 81 -1.10 -13.06 -2.29
CA CYS A 81 -0.53 -13.80 -1.18
C CYS A 81 -1.03 -15.24 -1.21
N LEU A 82 -0.12 -16.21 -1.22
CA LEU A 82 -0.41 -17.62 -1.10
C LEU A 82 -0.02 -18.10 0.29
N ASP A 83 -1.01 -18.58 1.04
CA ASP A 83 -0.75 -19.31 2.28
C ASP A 83 -0.37 -20.76 1.95
N THR A 84 0.86 -21.13 2.26
CA THR A 84 1.37 -22.50 2.07
C THR A 84 1.22 -23.35 3.34
N GLY A 85 0.54 -22.83 4.38
CA GLY A 85 0.40 -23.46 5.70
C GLY A 85 1.65 -23.33 6.59
N ILE A 86 2.79 -22.95 6.02
CA ILE A 86 4.07 -22.75 6.73
C ILE A 86 4.55 -21.30 6.58
N THR A 87 4.31 -20.69 5.42
CA THR A 87 4.68 -19.31 5.14
C THR A 87 3.63 -18.64 4.24
N LEU A 88 3.35 -17.37 4.53
CA LEU A 88 2.63 -16.49 3.62
C LEU A 88 3.63 -15.97 2.59
N SER A 89 3.51 -16.40 1.33
CA SER A 89 4.34 -15.90 0.23
C SER A 89 3.52 -14.95 -0.63
N CYS A 90 3.92 -13.69 -0.68
CA CYS A 90 3.28 -12.68 -1.52
C CYS A 90 4.26 -12.21 -2.59
N ALA A 91 3.79 -12.02 -3.83
CA ALA A 91 4.48 -11.10 -4.73
C ALA A 91 4.27 -9.67 -4.22
N PHE A 92 5.23 -8.79 -4.50
CA PHE A 92 5.20 -7.42 -4.00
C PHE A 92 5.77 -6.42 -4.99
N GLU A 93 5.28 -5.19 -4.88
CA GLU A 93 5.82 -4.02 -5.57
C GLU A 93 6.01 -2.87 -4.59
N ASN A 94 7.11 -2.12 -4.76
CA ASN A 94 7.37 -0.91 -4.01
C ASN A 94 7.08 0.30 -4.88
N VAL A 95 6.09 1.10 -4.48
CA VAL A 95 5.70 2.32 -5.15
C VAL A 95 6.21 3.52 -4.35
N HIS A 96 6.85 4.46 -5.04
CA HIS A 96 7.22 5.76 -4.47
C HIS A 96 6.48 6.87 -5.21
N TYR A 97 5.96 7.81 -4.45
CA TYR A 97 5.33 9.01 -4.96
C TYR A 97 5.88 10.23 -4.24
N ARG A 98 6.28 11.23 -5.02
CA ARG A 98 6.73 12.52 -4.51
C ARG A 98 5.79 13.61 -5.01
N GLY A 99 5.24 14.37 -4.07
CA GLY A 99 4.28 15.45 -4.34
C GLY A 99 4.76 16.79 -3.80
N TYR A 100 4.28 17.88 -4.41
CA TYR A 100 4.51 19.24 -3.95
C TYR A 100 3.18 19.94 -3.67
N VAL A 101 3.06 20.56 -2.50
CA VAL A 101 1.89 21.35 -2.13
C VAL A 101 2.04 22.77 -2.67
N LYS A 102 1.25 23.11 -3.70
CA LYS A 102 1.20 24.45 -4.31
C LYS A 102 0.40 25.45 -3.47
#